data_AF-A0AAD3M7U7-F1
#
_entry.id   AF-A0AAD3M7U7-F1
#
_cell.length_a   1.000
_cell.length_b   1.000
_cell.length_c   1.000
_cell.angle_alpha   90.00
_cell.angle_beta   90.00
_cell.angle_gamma   90.00
#
_symmetry.space_group_name_H-M   'P 1'
#
loop_
_entity.id
_entity.type
_entity.pdbx_description
1 polymer ?
#
loop_
_entity_poly.entity_id
_entity_poly.type
_entity_poly.pdbx_seq_one_letter_code
_entity_poly.pdbx_strand_id
1 'polypeptide(L)'
;VLSDMTILQRRIPPSFRDPASAPLRKLSVDLIKTYKHINEIFGPVMQILKFKSLEEVVTRANDTKYGLAAAVFTKDIDKANYVSNGLRAGTVW
;
A
#
# COMPACT_ATOMS: atom_id res chain seq x y z
N VAL A 1 9.55 -18.77 11.55
CA VAL A 1 9.31 -17.53 10.75
C VAL A 1 9.66 -17.73 9.27
N LEU A 2 10.86 -18.21 8.92
CA LEU A 2 11.23 -18.52 7.51
C LEU A 2 10.43 -19.67 6.86
N SER A 3 9.91 -20.61 7.65
CA SER A 3 9.13 -21.76 7.18
C SER A 3 7.78 -21.38 6.57
N ASP A 4 7.12 -20.35 7.12
CA ASP A 4 5.77 -19.95 6.70
C ASP A 4 5.76 -19.22 5.35
N MET A 5 6.78 -18.41 5.07
CA MET A 5 6.89 -17.70 3.79
C MET A 5 7.02 -18.67 2.62
N THR A 6 7.79 -19.74 2.80
CA THR A 6 7.98 -20.79 1.79
C THR A 6 6.69 -21.57 1.53
N ILE A 7 5.89 -21.79 2.57
CA ILE A 7 4.58 -22.44 2.46
C ILE A 7 3.58 -21.52 1.74
N LEU A 8 3.58 -20.23 2.06
CA LEU A 8 2.72 -19.23 1.41
C LEU A 8 3.01 -19.14 -0.09
N GLN A 9 4.29 -19.08 -0.48
CA GLN A 9 4.70 -19.02 -1.90
C GLN A 9 4.26 -20.25 -2.70
N ARG A 10 4.21 -21.44 -2.08
CA ARG A 10 3.75 -22.67 -2.76
C ARG A 10 2.26 -22.65 -3.09
N ARG A 11 1.44 -21.95 -2.30
CA ARG A 11 -0.01 -21.79 -2.54
C ARG A 11 -0.33 -20.78 -3.65
N ILE A 12 0.64 -19.92 -4.00
CA ILE A 12 0.49 -18.94 -5.07
C ILE A 12 0.69 -19.65 -6.42
N PRO A 13 -0.24 -19.53 -7.39
CA PRO A 13 -0.07 -20.11 -8.71
C PRO A 13 1.21 -19.59 -9.38
N PRO A 14 1.90 -20.39 -10.22
CA PRO A 14 3.19 -20.01 -10.79
C PRO A 14 3.18 -18.66 -11.52
N SER A 15 2.08 -18.31 -12.20
CA SER A 15 1.90 -17.04 -12.90
C SER A 15 1.87 -15.79 -12.01
N PHE A 16 1.78 -15.96 -10.69
CA PHE A 16 1.78 -14.88 -9.70
C PHE A 16 3.03 -14.86 -8.82
N ARG A 17 4.00 -15.76 -9.06
CA ARG A 17 5.24 -15.84 -8.27
C ARG A 17 6.30 -14.87 -8.75
N ASP A 18 6.32 -14.56 -10.04
CA ASP A 18 7.23 -13.58 -10.61
C ASP A 18 6.64 -12.17 -10.50
N PRO A 19 7.21 -11.28 -9.66
CA PRO A 19 6.70 -9.93 -9.50
C PRO A 19 6.83 -9.07 -10.77
N ALA A 20 7.70 -9.43 -11.71
CA ALA A 20 7.91 -8.66 -12.94
C ALA A 20 6.82 -8.95 -14.01
N SER A 21 6.20 -10.12 -13.97
CA SER A 21 5.22 -10.56 -14.98
C SER A 21 3.83 -10.86 -14.44
N ALA A 22 3.66 -10.92 -13.11
CA ALA A 22 2.37 -11.20 -12.49
C ALA A 22 1.34 -10.12 -12.82
N PRO A 23 0.13 -10.49 -13.29
CA PRO A 23 -0.92 -9.53 -13.54
C PRO A 23 -1.41 -8.92 -12.21
N LEU A 24 -1.48 -7.59 -12.15
CA LEU A 24 -2.00 -6.87 -10.99
C LEU A 24 -3.47 -7.29 -10.74
N ARG A 25 -3.72 -8.01 -9.65
CA ARG A 25 -5.09 -8.30 -9.22
C ARG A 25 -5.63 -7.09 -8.45
N LYS A 26 -6.78 -6.56 -8.88
CA LYS A 26 -7.60 -5.65 -8.07
C LYS A 26 -8.22 -6.44 -6.90
N LEU A 27 -7.43 -6.70 -5.87
CA LEU A 27 -7.83 -7.50 -4.70
C LEU A 27 -8.55 -6.66 -3.63
N SER A 28 -9.18 -5.55 -4.04
CA SER A 28 -9.36 -4.37 -3.21
C SER A 28 -10.55 -4.41 -2.25
N VAL A 29 -11.35 -5.47 -2.20
CA VAL A 29 -12.54 -5.49 -1.31
C VAL A 29 -12.49 -6.66 -0.36
N ASP A 30 -12.26 -7.86 -0.86
CA ASP A 30 -12.31 -9.06 -0.01
C ASP A 30 -11.06 -9.18 0.87
N LEU A 31 -9.88 -8.80 0.38
CA LEU A 31 -8.65 -8.83 1.19
C LEU A 31 -8.66 -7.78 2.31
N ILE A 32 -9.30 -6.62 2.08
CA ILE A 32 -9.45 -5.55 3.09
C ILE A 32 -10.42 -5.98 4.20
N LYS A 33 -11.48 -6.72 3.85
CA LYS A 33 -12.43 -7.25 4.84
C LYS A 33 -11.81 -8.37 5.67
N THR A 34 -10.98 -9.23 5.06
CA THR A 34 -10.30 -10.34 5.74
C THR A 34 -9.11 -9.87 6.58
N TYR A 35 -8.32 -8.93 6.07
CA TYR A 35 -7.21 -8.32 6.78
C TYR A 35 -7.60 -6.91 7.20
N LYS A 36 -8.27 -6.82 8.35
CA LYS A 36 -8.64 -5.56 9.04
C LYS A 36 -7.42 -4.64 9.32
N HIS A 37 -6.21 -5.13 9.06
CA HIS A 37 -4.93 -4.42 9.18
C HIS A 37 -4.17 -4.46 7.85
N ILE A 38 -3.77 -3.29 7.35
CA ILE A 38 -2.91 -3.15 6.18
C ILE A 38 -1.51 -3.60 6.59
N ASN A 39 -1.10 -4.77 6.11
CA ASN A 39 0.24 -5.31 6.30
C ASN A 39 0.97 -5.40 4.97
N GLU A 40 2.30 -5.38 5.03
CA GLU A 40 3.16 -5.49 3.86
C GLU A 40 3.10 -6.90 3.26
N ILE A 41 2.72 -7.00 1.99
CA ILE A 41 2.48 -8.29 1.31
C ILE A 41 3.74 -8.82 0.60
N PHE A 42 4.71 -7.95 0.28
CA PHE A 42 5.94 -8.28 -0.47
C PHE A 42 5.69 -9.08 -1.76
N GLY A 43 4.57 -8.81 -2.43
CA GLY A 43 4.17 -9.47 -3.67
C GLY A 43 3.35 -8.52 -4.56
N PRO A 44 2.95 -8.95 -5.77
CA PRO A 44 2.31 -8.11 -6.78
C PRO A 44 0.83 -7.80 -6.45
N VAL A 45 0.59 -7.18 -5.29
CA VAL A 45 -0.74 -6.85 -4.77
C VAL A 45 -0.79 -5.37 -4.38
N MET A 46 -1.72 -4.62 -4.99
CA MET A 46 -1.95 -3.21 -4.69
C MET A 46 -3.33 -3.01 -4.05
N GLN A 47 -3.39 -2.16 -3.01
CA GLN A 47 -4.63 -1.74 -2.39
C GLN A 47 -5.02 -0.34 -2.87
N ILE A 48 -6.31 -0.14 -3.15
CA ILE A 48 -6.86 1.16 -3.54
C ILE A 48 -7.96 1.53 -2.54
N LEU A 49 -7.76 2.64 -1.85
CA LEU A 49 -8.66 3.13 -0.80
C LEU A 49 -9.25 4.48 -1.20
N LYS A 50 -10.57 4.61 -1.08
CA LYS A 50 -11.23 5.92 -1.21
C LYS A 50 -10.99 6.76 0.05
N PHE A 51 -11.01 8.07 -0.08
CA PHE A 51 -10.98 9.03 1.03
C PHE A 51 -11.90 10.21 0.66
N LYS A 52 -12.26 11.02 1.65
CA LYS A 52 -13.17 12.16 1.47
C LYS A 52 -12.51 13.51 1.73
N SER A 53 -11.47 13.57 2.56
CA SER A 53 -10.73 14.82 2.84
C SER A 53 -9.22 14.61 2.93
N LEU A 54 -8.46 15.72 2.86
CA LEU A 54 -7.01 15.69 2.95
C LEU A 54 -6.54 15.35 4.38
N GLU A 55 -7.27 15.81 5.39
CA GLU A 55 -7.01 15.54 6.80
C GLU A 55 -7.18 14.05 7.11
N GLU A 56 -8.26 13.45 6.57
CA GLU A 56 -8.53 12.01 6.68
C GLU A 56 -7.38 11.20 6.09
N VAL A 57 -6.95 11.53 4.85
CA VAL A 57 -5.94 10.74 4.17
C VAL A 57 -4.56 10.90 4.79
N VAL A 58 -4.18 12.10 5.26
CA VAL A 58 -2.92 12.31 5.98
C VAL A 58 -2.91 11.54 7.30
N THR A 59 -3.99 11.62 8.08
CA THR A 59 -4.13 10.88 9.33
C THR A 59 -4.01 9.37 9.08
N ARG A 60 -4.73 8.85 8.09
CA ARG A 60 -4.73 7.43 7.73
C ARG A 60 -3.39 6.96 7.17
N ALA A 61 -2.72 7.78 6.35
CA ALA A 61 -1.41 7.45 5.80
C ALA A 61 -0.34 7.36 6.89
N ASN A 62 -0.49 8.15 7.95
CA ASN A 62 0.40 8.15 9.11
C ASN A 62 0.05 7.07 10.15
N ASP A 63 -1.14 6.48 10.11
CA ASP A 63 -1.57 5.41 11.03
C ASP A 63 -0.95 4.05 10.66
N THR A 64 0.37 4.01 10.76
CA THR A 64 1.19 2.85 10.42
C THR A 64 2.51 2.91 11.18
N LYS A 65 3.14 1.75 11.37
CA LYS A 65 4.50 1.63 11.91
C LYS A 65 5.58 1.76 10.83
N TYR A 66 5.19 1.83 9.57
CA TYR A 66 6.09 1.98 8.42
C TYR A 66 6.27 3.47 8.06
N GLY A 67 7.26 3.80 7.21
CA GLY A 67 7.52 5.18 6.82
C GLY A 67 8.63 5.32 5.78
N LEU A 68 8.78 4.35 4.87
CA LEU A 68 9.86 4.37 3.87
C LEU A 68 9.66 5.49 2.86
N ALA A 69 8.51 5.51 2.19
CA ALA A 69 8.22 6.51 1.17
C ALA A 69 6.71 6.76 0.99
N ALA A 70 6.39 7.92 0.42
CA ALA A 70 5.05 8.31 0.00
C ALA A 70 5.08 9.10 -1.31
N ALA A 71 3.93 9.26 -1.96
CA ALA A 71 3.82 10.06 -3.18
C ALA A 71 2.47 10.80 -3.24
N VAL A 72 2.49 12.04 -3.72
CA VAL A 72 1.30 12.89 -3.84
C VAL A 72 1.07 13.26 -5.31
N PHE A 73 -0.04 12.79 -5.87
CA PHE A 73 -0.43 13.11 -7.25
C PHE A 73 -1.52 14.18 -7.26
N THR A 74 -1.15 15.40 -7.64
CA THR A 74 -2.07 16.53 -7.75
C THR A 74 -1.55 17.55 -8.77
N LYS A 75 -2.47 18.36 -9.33
CA LYS A 75 -2.12 19.54 -10.15
C LYS A 75 -2.04 20.83 -9.32
N ASP A 76 -2.47 20.76 -8.06
CA ASP A 76 -2.57 21.88 -7.14
C ASP A 76 -1.36 21.86 -6.19
N ILE A 77 -0.53 22.90 -6.28
CA ILE A 77 0.73 23.01 -5.54
C ILE A 77 0.53 23.20 -4.03
N ASP A 78 -0.55 23.86 -3.63
CA ASP A 78 -0.86 24.08 -2.21
C ASP A 78 -1.25 22.77 -1.56
N LYS A 79 -2.05 21.95 -2.26
CA LYS A 79 -2.36 20.59 -1.82
C LYS A 79 -1.12 19.69 -1.80
N ALA A 80 -0.24 19.82 -2.78
CA ALA A 80 1.01 19.05 -2.83
C ALA A 80 1.87 19.34 -1.59
N ASN A 81 2.09 20.62 -1.28
CA ASN A 81 2.86 21.06 -0.13
C ASN A 81 2.21 20.67 1.19
N TYR A 82 0.90 20.88 1.33
CA TYR A 82 0.15 20.53 2.54
C TYR A 82 0.26 19.03 2.87
N VAL A 83 0.00 18.17 1.89
CA VAL A 83 0.04 16.72 2.11
C VAL A 83 1.48 16.26 2.33
N SER A 84 2.44 16.72 1.52
CA SER A 84 3.84 16.31 1.64
C SER A 84 4.43 16.65 3.01
N ASN A 85 4.16 17.84 3.54
CA ASN A 85 4.60 18.25 4.88
C ASN A 85 3.89 17.50 6.02
N GLY A 86 2.68 16.96 5.76
CA GLY A 86 1.92 16.20 6.74
C GLY A 86 2.31 14.71 6.81
N LEU A 87 3.01 14.17 5.82
CA LEU A 87 3.34 12.76 5.72
C LEU A 87 4.61 12.40 6.51
N ARG A 88 4.54 11.33 7.30
CA ARG A 88 5.69 10.78 8.03
C ARG A 88 6.37 9.69 7.21
N ALA A 89 7.17 10.11 6.23
CA ALA A 89 7.95 9.22 5.37
C ALA A 89 9.38 9.75 5.15
N GLY A 90 10.33 8.84 4.92
CA GLY A 90 11.72 9.20 4.65
C GLY A 90 11.93 9.87 3.29
N THR A 91 11.07 9.59 2.31
CA THR A 91 11.07 10.26 1.00
C THR A 91 9.64 10.49 0.53
N VAL A 92 9.38 11.68 -0.01
CA VAL A 92 8.09 12.03 -0.60
C VAL A 92 8.31 12.51 -2.03
N TRP A 93 7.55 11.97 -2.97
CA TRP A 93 7.54 12.35 -4.38
C TRP A 93 6.26 13.09 -4.78
#